data_AF-A0A806DMZ2-F1
#
_entry.id   AF-A0A806DMZ2-F1
#
_cell.length_a   1.000
_cell.length_b   1.000
_cell.length_c   1.000
_cell.angle_alpha   90.00
_cell.angle_beta   90.00
_cell.angle_gamma   90.00
#
_symmetry.space_group_name_H-M   'P 1'
#
loop_
_entity.id
_entity.type
_entity.pdbx_description
1 polymer ?
#
loop_
_entity_poly.entity_id
_entity_poly.type
_entity_poly.pdbx_seq_one_letter_code
_entity_poly.pdbx_strand_id
1 'polypeptide(L)' 'MAPHPISELYDEMYILYREGRYTREDFERLWPQMVEIARKNNDWDLLSTVRLLTPQEWLRDAWQKVLAESRAGT' A
#
# COMPACT_ATOMS: atom_id res chain seq x y z
N MET A 1 -3.52 18.27 14.41
CA MET A 1 -3.34 16.83 14.17
C MET A 1 -2.14 16.68 13.28
N ALA A 2 -1.15 15.85 13.65
CA ALA A 2 -0.12 15.45 12.70
C ALA A 2 -0.78 14.57 11.62
N PRO A 3 -0.38 14.69 10.34
CA PRO A 3 -0.89 13.79 9.31
C PRO A 3 -0.63 12.34 9.71
N HIS A 4 -1.56 11.44 9.37
CA HIS A 4 -1.35 10.02 9.59
C HIS A 4 -0.12 9.58 8.76
N PRO A 5 0.83 8.80 9.28
CA PRO A 5 2.05 8.44 8.53
C PRO A 5 1.79 7.79 7.16
N ILE A 6 0.63 7.13 7.01
CA ILE A 6 0.21 6.55 5.73
C ILE A 6 -0.30 7.60 4.72
N SER A 7 -0.77 8.76 5.18
CA SER A 7 -1.27 9.84 4.34
C SER A 7 -0.17 10.38 3.42
N GLU A 8 1.06 10.47 3.91
CA GLU A 8 2.21 10.91 3.08
C GLU A 8 2.50 9.92 1.95
N LEU A 9 2.47 8.61 2.24
CA LEU A 9 2.63 7.57 1.23
C LEU A 9 1.46 7.57 0.23
N TYR A 10 0.24 7.88 0.69
CA TYR A 10 -0.91 8.05 -0.19
C TYR A 10 -0.78 9.24 -1.11
N ASP A 11 -0.35 10.38 -0.58
CA ASP A 11 -0.16 11.59 -1.34
C ASP A 11 0.88 11.36 -2.44
N GLU A 12 1.99 10.69 -2.13
CA GLU A 12 3.00 10.32 -3.11
C GLU A 12 2.44 9.41 -4.21
N MET A 13 1.76 8.32 -3.84
CA MET A 13 1.12 7.42 -4.80
C MET A 13 0.09 8.14 -5.67
N TYR A 14 -0.71 9.02 -5.07
CA TYR A 14 -1.74 9.78 -5.77
C TYR A 14 -1.15 10.82 -6.73
N ILE A 15 -0.05 11.49 -6.35
CA ILE A 15 0.69 12.39 -7.23
C ILE A 15 1.21 11.62 -8.45
N LEU A 16 1.90 10.50 -8.23
CA LEU A 16 2.41 9.65 -9.31
C LEU A 16 1.28 9.18 -10.24
N TYR A 17 0.15 8.77 -9.68
CA TYR A 17 -1.01 8.33 -10.44
C TYR A 17 -1.59 9.47 -11.28
N ARG A 18 -1.84 10.64 -10.68
CA ARG A 18 -2.40 11.81 -11.35
C ARG A 18 -1.50 12.28 -12.51
N GLU A 19 -0.19 12.20 -12.33
CA GLU A 19 0.78 12.59 -13.35
C GLU A 19 1.00 11.53 -14.43
N GLY A 20 0.33 10.38 -14.35
CA GLY A 20 0.52 9.27 -15.29
C GLY A 20 1.90 8.60 -15.18
N ARG A 21 2.59 8.79 -14.05
CA ARG A 21 3.94 8.26 -13.78
C ARG A 21 3.93 7.08 -12.81
N TYR A 22 2.75 6.65 -12.34
CA TYR A 22 2.64 5.54 -11.40
C TYR A 22 2.99 4.20 -12.06
N THR A 23 4.15 3.66 -11.67
CA THR A 23 4.66 2.39 -12.19
C THR A 23 4.50 1.25 -11.17
N ARG A 24 4.77 0.02 -11.64
CA ARG A 24 4.86 -1.14 -10.75
C ARG A 24 5.99 -1.00 -9.74
N GLU A 25 7.11 -0.40 -10.13
CA GLU A 25 8.26 -0.16 -9.24
C GLU A 25 7.89 0.79 -8.10
N ASP A 26 7.15 1.86 -8.39
CA ASP A 26 6.63 2.77 -7.36
C ASP A 26 5.70 2.05 -6.39
N PHE A 27 4.80 1.22 -6.92
CA PHE A 27 3.95 0.39 -6.08
C PHE A 27 4.76 -0.55 -5.18
N GLU A 28 5.72 -1.29 -5.75
CA GLU A 28 6.55 -2.25 -5.01
C GLU A 28 7.44 -1.57 -3.95
N ARG A 29 7.80 -0.30 -4.14
CA ARG A 29 8.50 0.53 -3.15
C ARG A 29 7.57 1.04 -2.04
N LEU A 30 6.38 1.53 -2.38
CA LEU A 30 5.45 2.15 -1.43
C LEU A 30 4.65 1.12 -0.62
N TRP A 31 4.30 -0.01 -1.24
CA TRP A 31 3.40 -1.01 -0.68
C TRP A 31 3.85 -1.60 0.66
N PRO A 32 5.11 -2.06 0.82
CA PRO A 32 5.55 -2.66 2.09
C PRO A 32 5.45 -1.68 3.26
N GLN A 33 5.75 -0.40 3.01
CA GLN A 33 5.69 0.66 4.01
C GLN A 33 4.25 0.94 4.44
N MET A 34 3.31 0.97 3.49
CA MET A 34 1.88 1.11 3.79
C MET A 34 1.36 -0.08 4.60
N VAL A 35 1.76 -1.31 4.25
CA VAL A 35 1.38 -2.52 4.99
C VAL A 35 1.95 -2.53 6.40
N GLU A 36 3.20 -2.12 6.59
CA GLU A 36 3.82 -2.02 7.92
C GLU A 36 3.05 -1.05 8.82
N ILE A 37 2.70 0.13 8.30
CA ILE A 37 1.92 1.13 9.03
C ILE A 37 0.52 0.61 9.35
N ALA A 38 -0.18 0.01 8.37
CA ALA A 38 -1.49 -0.58 8.57
C ALA A 38 -1.46 -1.66 9.65
N ARG A 39 -0.46 -2.55 9.61
CA ARG A 39 -0.26 -3.61 10.60
C ARG A 39 0.02 -3.05 12.00
N LYS A 40 0.91 -2.06 12.13
CA LYS A 40 1.27 -1.43 13.41
C LYS A 40 0.06 -0.77 14.08
N ASN A 41 -0.86 -0.21 13.30
CA ASN A 41 -2.05 0.48 13.80
C ASN A 41 -3.30 -0.42 13.82
N ASN A 42 -3.19 -1.68 13.40
CA ASN A 42 -4.30 -2.60 13.17
C ASN A 42 -5.43 -1.98 12.33
N ASP A 43 -5.05 -1.21 11.31
CA ASP A 43 -5.97 -0.43 10.49
C ASP A 43 -5.77 -0.80 9.01
N TRP A 44 -6.43 -1.90 8.63
CA TRP A 44 -6.37 -2.47 7.29
C TRP A 44 -7.25 -1.73 6.29
N ASP A 45 -8.29 -1.04 6.77
CA ASP A 45 -9.19 -0.23 5.94
C ASP A 45 -8.46 0.94 5.31
N LEU A 46 -7.35 1.39 5.92
CA LEU A 46 -6.48 2.38 5.32
C LEU A 46 -6.01 1.97 3.94
N LEU A 47 -5.82 0.67 3.62
CA LEU A 47 -5.33 0.17 2.32
C LEU A 47 -6.36 0.23 1.18
N SER A 48 -7.58 0.72 1.46
CA SER A 48 -8.67 0.84 0.48
C SER A 48 -8.32 1.73 -0.72
N THR A 49 -7.60 2.84 -0.51
CA THR A 49 -7.20 3.76 -1.60
C THR A 49 -6.19 3.12 -2.55
N VAL A 50 -5.28 2.27 -2.06
CA VAL A 50 -4.35 1.54 -2.92
C VAL A 50 -5.11 0.69 -3.92
N ARG A 51 -6.21 0.05 -3.48
CA ARG A 51 -7.05 -0.75 -4.38
C ARG A 51 -7.66 0.04 -5.53
N LEU A 52 -7.89 1.34 -5.36
CA LEU A 52 -8.45 2.21 -6.40
C LEU A 52 -7.41 2.65 -7.42
N LEU A 53 -6.19 2.94 -6.98
CA LEU A 53 -5.14 3.51 -7.84
C LEU A 53 -4.21 2.45 -8.44
N THR A 54 -4.20 1.24 -7.86
CA THR A 54 -3.32 0.15 -8.28
C THR A 54 -4.03 -0.84 -9.21
N PRO A 55 -3.41 -1.22 -10.34
CA PRO A 55 -3.84 -2.37 -11.13
C PRO A 55 -4.06 -3.61 -10.27
N GLN A 56 -5.21 -4.27 -10.47
CA GLN A 56 -5.67 -5.36 -9.60
C GLN A 56 -4.72 -6.57 -9.60
N GLU A 57 -3.97 -6.78 -10.67
CA GLU A 57 -2.96 -7.84 -10.76
C GLU A 57 -1.79 -7.59 -9.79
N TRP A 58 -1.22 -6.38 -9.74
CA TRP A 58 -0.11 -6.05 -8.85
C TRP A 58 -0.55 -6.15 -7.39
N LEU A 59 -1.73 -5.60 -7.10
CA LEU A 59 -2.31 -5.63 -5.77
C LEU A 59 -2.56 -7.07 -5.30
N ARG A 60 -3.10 -7.94 -6.17
CA ARG A 60 -3.38 -9.33 -5.82
C ARG A 60 -2.10 -10.08 -5.47
N ASP A 61 -1.06 -9.96 -6.29
CA ASP A 61 0.24 -10.58 -6.04
C ASP A 61 0.82 -10.12 -4.70
N ALA A 62 0.77 -8.81 -4.45
CA ALA A 62 1.31 -8.22 -3.25
C ALA A 62 0.51 -8.60 -1.99
N TRP A 63 -0.81 -8.67 -2.09
CA TRP A 63 -1.69 -9.07 -0.98
C TRP A 63 -1.50 -10.54 -0.62
N GLN A 64 -1.30 -11.42 -1.62
CA GLN A 64 -0.98 -12.83 -1.38
C GLN A 64 0.33 -13.00 -0.61
N LYS A 65 1.35 -12.18 -0.87
CA LYS A 65 2.61 -12.18 -0.11
C LYS A 65 2.38 -11.80 1.36
N VAL A 66 1.63 -10.73 1.62
CA VAL A 66 1.27 -10.32 2.99
C VAL A 66 0.55 -11.44 3.74
N LEU A 67 -0.41 -12.10 3.10
CA LEU A 67 -1.13 -13.23 3.69
C LEU A 67 -0.25 -14.45 3.95
N ALA A 68 0.71 -14.73 3.07
CA ALA A 68 1.66 -15.82 3.24
C ALA A 68 2.61 -15.56 4.43
N GLU A 69 3.12 -14.34 4.56
CA GLU A 69 3.96 -13.92 5.68
C GLU A 69 3.22 -13.99 7.02
N SER A 70 1.96 -13.55 7.06
CA SER A 70 1.13 -13.65 8.27
C SER A 70 0.88 -15.09 8.72
N ARG A 71 0.90 -16.06 7.81
CA ARG A 71 0.75 -17.50 8.12
C ARG A 71 2.04 -18.16 8.59
N ALA A 72 3.20 -17.64 8.18
CA ALA A 72 4.50 -18.20 8.53
C ALA A 72 5.01 -17.73 9.92
N GLY A 73 4.37 -16.73 10.53
CA GLY A 73 4.74 -16.11 11.80
C GLY A 73 3.96 -16.59 13.04
N THR A 74 3.26 -17.71 12.96
CA THR A 74 2.75 -18.49 14.12
C THR A 74 3.69 -19.63 14.44
#